data_AF-A0A6A6ZWW9-F1
#
_entry.id   AF-A0A6A6ZWW9-F1
#
_cell.length_a   1.000
_cell.length_b   1.000
_cell.length_c   1.000
_cell.angle_alpha   90.00
_cell.angle_beta   90.00
_cell.angle_gamma   90.00
#
_symmetry.space_group_name_H-M   'P 1'
#
loop_
_entity.id
_entity.type
_entity.pdbx_description
1 polymer ?
#
loop_
_entity_poly.entity_id
_entity_poly.type
_entity_poly.pdbx_seq_one_letter_code
_entity_poly.pdbx_strand_id
1 'polypeptide(L)'
;MATSTLISSLKSANLLPSKIIPENFTPSVNLAVNFPSISPLEGSFVRVSQVKETPTISISSLSSSPSSQSFTFMLIDPDAPTPDDPKFSYWRHWVVTNISSVDLDSSDIVKAGKTLTQYLAPGPKDESGPHRYLFLLFKEPESLKLEKTDVGGEEFVDRRSFGAKEFVEKHKLELVGVQWMKGVGDGWKEEKSEL
;
A
#
# COMPACT_ATOMS: atom_id res chain seq x y z
N MET A 1 4.52 8.64 -19.75
CA MET A 1 3.34 7.85 -20.21
C MET A 1 2.76 7.02 -19.08
N ALA A 2 3.51 6.15 -18.38
CA ALA A 2 2.98 5.39 -17.21
C ALA A 2 2.81 6.25 -15.94
N THR A 3 3.78 7.11 -15.64
CA THR A 3 3.77 7.99 -14.46
C THR A 3 2.59 8.96 -14.43
N SER A 4 2.17 9.44 -15.60
CA SER A 4 1.03 10.35 -15.75
C SER A 4 -0.31 9.67 -15.45
N THR A 5 -0.46 8.38 -15.75
CA THR A 5 -1.71 7.65 -15.53
C THR A 5 -1.89 7.33 -14.05
N LEU A 6 -0.85 6.85 -13.37
CA LEU A 6 -0.86 6.65 -11.91
C LEU A 6 -1.22 7.93 -11.14
N ILE A 7 -0.56 9.05 -11.45
CA ILE A 7 -0.83 10.32 -10.76
C ILE A 7 -2.27 10.79 -11.02
N SER A 8 -2.78 10.62 -12.25
CA SER A 8 -4.15 10.98 -12.59
C SER A 8 -5.18 10.09 -11.89
N SER A 9 -4.90 8.79 -11.75
CA SER A 9 -5.79 7.85 -11.05
C SER A 9 -5.84 8.14 -9.54
N LEU A 10 -4.68 8.43 -8.91
CA LEU A 10 -4.62 8.83 -7.51
C LEU A 10 -5.40 10.12 -7.24
N LYS A 11 -5.27 11.13 -8.11
CA LYS A 11 -6.04 12.39 -8.00
C LYS A 11 -7.54 12.15 -8.14
N SER A 12 -7.94 11.38 -9.14
CA SER A 12 -9.36 11.06 -9.40
C SER A 12 -10.00 10.28 -8.24
N ALA A 13 -9.19 9.56 -7.46
CA ALA A 13 -9.63 8.80 -6.30
C ALA A 13 -9.48 9.54 -4.97
N ASN A 14 -9.14 10.85 -4.98
CA ASN A 14 -8.85 11.65 -3.78
C ASN A 14 -7.78 11.03 -2.87
N LEU A 15 -6.75 10.41 -3.47
CA LEU A 15 -5.59 9.84 -2.79
C LEU A 15 -4.34 10.74 -2.88
N LEU A 16 -4.36 11.73 -3.79
CA LEU A 16 -3.27 12.68 -4.02
C LEU A 16 -3.83 14.12 -4.18
N PRO A 17 -3.48 15.07 -3.29
CA PRO A 17 -2.77 14.85 -2.02
C PRO A 17 -3.61 14.08 -1.00
N SER A 18 -2.93 13.42 -0.06
CA SER A 18 -3.54 12.82 1.12
C SER A 18 -2.61 12.97 2.32
N LYS A 19 -3.03 12.44 3.49
CA LYS A 19 -2.20 12.46 4.70
C LYS A 19 -0.87 11.72 4.52
N ILE A 20 -0.78 10.79 3.56
CA ILE A 20 0.38 9.93 3.34
C ILE A 20 1.07 10.17 1.98
N ILE A 21 0.35 10.67 0.98
CA ILE A 21 0.90 11.00 -0.34
C ILE A 21 0.94 12.53 -0.49
N PRO A 22 2.12 13.16 -0.49
CA PRO A 22 2.24 14.61 -0.56
C PRO A 22 1.87 15.15 -1.95
N GLU A 23 1.42 16.40 -2.03
CA GLU A 23 0.95 17.04 -3.28
C GLU A 23 2.00 17.04 -4.40
N ASN A 24 3.27 17.21 -4.04
CA ASN A 24 4.41 17.23 -4.94
C ASN A 24 5.01 15.83 -5.19
N PHE A 25 4.33 14.75 -4.80
CA PHE A 25 4.81 13.39 -4.99
C PHE A 25 5.10 13.12 -6.47
N THR A 26 6.34 12.69 -6.73
CA THR A 26 6.77 12.19 -8.03
C THR A 26 7.40 10.82 -7.82
N PRO A 27 6.83 9.74 -8.36
CA PRO A 27 7.37 8.40 -8.16
C PRO A 27 8.73 8.26 -8.84
N SER A 28 9.70 7.74 -8.10
CA SER A 28 11.05 7.37 -8.60
C SER A 28 11.16 5.87 -8.87
N VAL A 29 10.19 5.09 -8.39
CA VAL A 29 10.09 3.65 -8.57
C VAL A 29 8.72 3.30 -9.12
N ASN A 30 8.68 2.42 -10.12
CA ASN A 30 7.44 1.75 -10.51
C ASN A 30 7.23 0.51 -9.64
N LEU A 31 6.12 0.50 -8.90
CA LEU A 31 5.75 -0.57 -7.98
C LEU A 31 4.70 -1.48 -8.64
N ALA A 32 5.03 -2.76 -8.79
CA ALA A 32 4.13 -3.78 -9.32
C ALA A 32 3.65 -4.70 -8.20
N VAL A 33 2.35 -4.95 -8.17
CA VAL A 33 1.69 -5.83 -7.21
C VAL A 33 1.09 -6.99 -7.99
N ASN A 34 1.53 -8.21 -7.69
CA ASN A 34 1.12 -9.40 -8.43
C ASN A 34 0.53 -10.42 -7.47
N PHE A 35 -0.79 -10.51 -7.43
CA PHE A 35 -1.47 -11.62 -6.80
C PHE A 35 -1.43 -12.85 -7.71
N PRO A 36 -1.59 -14.08 -7.19
CA PRO A 36 -1.58 -15.28 -8.02
C PRO A 36 -2.61 -15.27 -9.17
N SER A 37 -3.72 -14.56 -8.99
CA SER A 37 -4.82 -14.50 -9.97
C SER A 37 -4.93 -13.18 -10.74
N ILE A 38 -4.30 -12.11 -10.26
CA ILE A 38 -4.48 -10.76 -10.81
C ILE A 38 -3.31 -9.83 -10.46
N SER A 39 -2.98 -8.92 -11.37
CA SER A 39 -2.00 -7.85 -11.13
C SER A 39 -2.72 -6.51 -11.23
N PRO A 40 -3.31 -6.00 -10.13
CA PRO A 40 -4.07 -4.76 -10.17
C PRO A 40 -3.17 -3.56 -10.41
N LEU A 41 -3.69 -2.62 -11.20
CA LEU A 41 -2.99 -1.40 -11.58
C LEU A 41 -3.94 -0.20 -11.47
N GLU A 42 -3.45 0.90 -10.91
CA GLU A 42 -4.04 2.25 -11.03
C GLU A 42 -5.53 2.33 -10.62
N GLY A 43 -5.91 1.63 -9.55
CA GLY A 43 -7.28 1.63 -9.06
C GLY A 43 -8.19 0.55 -9.65
N SER A 44 -7.60 -0.46 -10.29
CA SER A 44 -8.30 -1.68 -10.72
C SER A 44 -9.24 -2.22 -9.64
N PHE A 45 -10.46 -2.59 -10.03
CA PHE A 45 -11.38 -3.30 -9.15
C PHE A 45 -10.98 -4.76 -9.01
N VAL A 46 -10.90 -5.22 -7.77
CA VAL A 46 -10.59 -6.60 -7.42
C VAL A 46 -11.61 -7.14 -6.44
N ARG A 47 -11.92 -8.42 -6.57
CA ARG A 47 -12.72 -9.18 -5.61
C ARG A 47 -11.83 -9.69 -4.48
N VAL A 48 -12.34 -9.75 -3.26
CA VAL A 48 -11.58 -10.26 -2.10
C VAL A 48 -11.03 -11.66 -2.33
N SER A 49 -11.76 -12.52 -3.05
CA SER A 49 -11.28 -13.86 -3.43
C SER A 49 -10.02 -13.84 -4.31
N GLN A 50 -9.86 -12.83 -5.18
CA GLN A 50 -8.71 -12.72 -6.08
C GLN A 50 -7.43 -12.30 -5.36
N VAL A 51 -7.57 -11.61 -4.22
CA VAL A 51 -6.48 -11.02 -3.43
C VAL A 51 -6.34 -11.67 -2.05
N LYS A 52 -6.88 -12.88 -1.88
CA LYS A 52 -6.80 -13.62 -0.61
C LYS A 52 -5.37 -14.01 -0.25
N GLU A 53 -4.61 -14.45 -1.23
CA GLU A 53 -3.22 -14.86 -1.06
C GLU A 53 -2.30 -13.64 -1.06
N THR A 54 -1.18 -13.73 -0.35
CA THR A 54 -0.17 -12.65 -0.33
C THR A 54 0.38 -12.41 -1.73
N PRO A 55 0.42 -11.15 -2.23
CA PRO A 55 1.00 -10.85 -3.53
C PRO A 55 2.53 -10.87 -3.48
N THR A 56 3.16 -11.06 -4.63
CA THR A 56 4.58 -10.69 -4.78
C THR A 56 4.68 -9.21 -5.14
N ILE A 57 5.73 -8.57 -4.64
CA ILE A 57 6.00 -7.15 -4.87
C ILE A 57 7.30 -7.03 -5.65
N SER A 58 7.24 -6.46 -6.84
CA SER A 58 8.43 -6.20 -7.64
C SER A 58 8.51 -4.73 -8.01
N ILE A 59 9.72 -4.27 -8.29
CA ILE A 59 9.94 -2.89 -8.68
C ILE A 59 10.78 -2.78 -9.94
N SER A 60 10.62 -1.65 -10.63
CA SER A 60 11.55 -1.24 -11.67
C SER A 60 11.93 0.21 -11.43
N SER A 61 13.23 0.48 -11.43
CA SER A 61 13.74 1.81 -11.14
C SER A 61 13.51 2.76 -12.31
N LEU A 62 12.99 3.96 -12.05
CA LEU A 62 12.84 5.01 -13.06
C LEU A 62 14.08 5.92 -13.14
N SER A 63 14.99 5.78 -12.17
CA SER A 63 16.28 6.46 -12.09
C SER A 63 17.33 5.56 -11.42
N SER A 64 18.61 5.67 -11.75
CA SER A 64 19.69 4.89 -11.10
C SER A 64 19.78 5.19 -9.61
N SER A 65 19.39 4.25 -8.75
CA SER A 65 19.50 4.39 -7.29
C SER A 65 20.90 3.97 -6.83
N PRO A 66 21.56 4.73 -5.93
CA PRO A 66 22.86 4.35 -5.37
C PRO A 66 22.75 3.03 -4.59
N SER A 67 23.81 2.23 -4.68
CA SER A 67 24.01 0.98 -3.93
C SER A 67 24.16 1.26 -2.43
N SER A 68 23.32 0.64 -1.58
CA SER A 68 23.34 0.60 -0.08
C SER A 68 22.08 1.13 0.64
N GLN A 69 20.96 1.30 -0.06
CA GLN A 69 19.74 1.84 0.52
C GLN A 69 18.78 0.74 1.01
N SER A 70 18.01 0.97 2.08
CA SER A 70 16.93 0.07 2.49
C SER A 70 15.55 0.71 2.32
N PHE A 71 14.51 -0.13 2.29
CA PHE A 71 13.14 0.29 2.04
C PHE A 71 12.15 -0.32 3.04
N THR A 72 11.09 0.45 3.32
CA THR A 72 9.89 0.00 4.03
C THR A 72 8.74 -0.05 3.03
N PHE A 73 8.05 -1.18 2.99
CA PHE A 73 6.82 -1.39 2.25
C PHE A 73 5.61 -1.39 3.21
N MET A 74 4.52 -0.75 2.81
CA MET A 74 3.25 -0.73 3.55
C MET A 74 2.05 -1.00 2.63
N LEU A 75 1.11 -1.80 3.11
CA LEU A 75 -0.26 -1.90 2.58
C LEU A 75 -1.24 -1.35 3.62
N ILE A 76 -1.97 -0.30 3.24
CA ILE A 76 -2.93 0.38 4.12
C ILE A 76 -4.25 0.67 3.41
N ASP A 77 -5.33 0.73 4.20
CA ASP A 77 -6.70 1.03 3.75
C ASP A 77 -7.23 2.31 4.46
N PRO A 78 -7.48 3.43 3.74
CA PRO A 78 -8.06 4.65 4.29
C PRO A 78 -9.57 4.55 4.52
N ASP A 79 -10.21 3.46 4.09
CA ASP A 79 -11.67 3.34 4.01
C ASP A 79 -12.23 2.37 5.06
N ALA A 80 -11.42 1.91 6.03
CA ALA A 80 -11.92 1.00 7.06
C ALA A 80 -12.72 1.74 8.15
N PRO A 81 -13.83 1.16 8.66
CA PRO A 81 -14.48 -0.08 8.22
C PRO A 81 -15.32 0.05 6.94
N THR A 82 -15.77 1.25 6.58
CA THR A 82 -16.42 1.55 5.29
C THR A 82 -15.97 2.93 4.78
N PRO A 83 -15.95 3.17 3.45
CA PRO A 83 -15.57 4.46 2.90
C PRO A 83 -16.41 5.64 3.43
N ASP A 84 -17.67 5.38 3.79
CA ASP A 84 -18.62 6.40 4.28
C ASP A 84 -18.45 6.74 5.78
N ASP A 85 -17.96 5.79 6.59
CA ASP A 85 -17.64 5.99 8.02
C ASP A 85 -16.24 5.41 8.33
N PRO A 86 -15.14 6.02 7.82
CA PRO A 86 -13.80 5.44 7.87
C PRO A 86 -13.10 5.64 9.23
N LYS A 87 -13.79 5.36 10.35
CA LYS A 87 -13.27 5.58 11.72
C LYS A 87 -12.06 4.72 12.11
N PHE A 88 -11.77 3.66 11.36
CA PHE A 88 -10.59 2.82 11.55
C PHE A 88 -9.47 3.13 10.54
N SER A 89 -9.62 4.19 9.75
CA SER A 89 -8.57 4.67 8.85
C SER A 89 -7.32 5.12 9.63
N TYR A 90 -6.09 4.80 9.20
CA TYR A 90 -5.79 3.78 8.21
C TYR A 90 -5.81 2.39 8.83
N TRP A 91 -6.31 1.38 8.14
CA TRP A 91 -6.14 -0.01 8.55
C TRP A 91 -4.83 -0.57 7.99
N ARG A 92 -3.99 -1.12 8.87
CA ARG A 92 -2.68 -1.69 8.53
C ARG A 92 -2.81 -3.16 8.10
N HIS A 93 -2.68 -3.41 6.80
CA HIS A 93 -2.76 -4.77 6.25
C HIS A 93 -1.42 -5.48 6.20
N TRP A 94 -0.33 -4.78 5.88
CA TRP A 94 1.00 -5.40 5.74
C TRP A 94 2.10 -4.35 5.93
N VAL A 95 3.14 -4.67 6.70
CA VAL A 95 4.36 -3.84 6.82
C VAL A 95 5.61 -4.70 6.82
N VAL A 96 6.53 -4.36 5.94
CA VAL A 96 7.85 -5.00 5.81
C VAL A 96 8.91 -3.89 5.75
N THR A 97 9.92 -3.96 6.61
CA THR A 97 11.02 -2.98 6.70
C THR A 97 12.33 -3.62 6.27
N ASN A 98 13.39 -2.82 6.16
CA ASN A 98 14.76 -3.28 5.92
C ASN A 98 14.87 -4.15 4.66
N ILE A 99 14.09 -3.82 3.63
CA ILE A 99 14.22 -4.44 2.31
C ILE A 99 15.47 -3.86 1.65
N SER A 100 16.46 -4.71 1.33
CA SER A 100 17.75 -4.26 0.81
C SER A 100 17.66 -3.79 -0.65
N SER A 101 18.39 -2.73 -1.01
CA SER A 101 18.45 -2.22 -2.39
C SER A 101 19.00 -3.23 -3.39
N VAL A 102 19.79 -4.22 -2.93
CA VAL A 102 20.35 -5.26 -3.80
C VAL A 102 19.30 -6.24 -4.31
N ASP A 103 18.17 -6.33 -3.60
CA ASP A 103 17.08 -7.25 -3.91
C ASP A 103 15.98 -6.59 -4.73
N LEU A 104 16.18 -5.35 -5.19
CA LEU A 104 15.19 -4.62 -5.99
C LEU A 104 14.99 -5.20 -7.39
N ASP A 105 15.97 -5.95 -7.90
CA ASP A 105 15.86 -6.71 -9.14
C ASP A 105 15.19 -8.08 -8.94
N SER A 106 14.76 -8.40 -7.70
CA SER A 106 14.01 -9.61 -7.37
C SER A 106 12.59 -9.56 -7.93
N SER A 107 12.05 -10.75 -8.26
CA SER A 107 10.63 -10.92 -8.56
C SER A 107 9.72 -10.71 -7.34
N ASP A 108 10.30 -10.67 -6.14
CA ASP A 108 9.61 -10.41 -4.88
C ASP A 108 10.54 -9.78 -3.84
N ILE A 109 10.52 -8.45 -3.72
CA ILE A 109 11.45 -7.66 -2.90
C ILE A 109 11.18 -7.83 -1.40
N VAL A 110 9.93 -8.07 -1.00
CA VAL A 110 9.54 -8.13 0.42
C VAL A 110 10.11 -9.35 1.14
N LYS A 111 10.53 -10.39 0.41
CA LYS A 111 11.18 -11.59 0.99
C LYS A 111 12.54 -11.29 1.60
N ALA A 112 13.21 -10.24 1.15
CA ALA A 112 14.49 -9.80 1.68
C ALA A 112 14.35 -8.90 2.92
N GLY A 113 13.12 -8.48 3.25
CA GLY A 113 12.85 -7.60 4.37
C GLY A 113 12.47 -8.33 5.66
N LYS A 114 12.29 -7.54 6.71
CA LYS A 114 11.77 -7.96 8.01
C LYS A 114 10.28 -7.61 8.11
N THR A 115 9.42 -8.61 8.23
CA THR A 115 7.98 -8.37 8.39
C THR A 115 7.64 -7.91 9.81
N LEU A 116 7.07 -6.71 9.94
CA LEU A 116 6.60 -6.14 11.21
C LEU A 116 5.11 -6.37 11.43
N THR A 117 4.35 -6.52 10.35
CA THR A 117 2.92 -6.83 10.41
C THR A 117 2.65 -7.78 9.26
N GLN A 118 2.21 -9.01 9.51
CA GLN A 118 1.93 -9.99 8.45
C GLN A 118 0.79 -9.53 7.54
N TYR A 119 0.84 -9.96 6.27
CA TYR A 119 -0.23 -9.71 5.31
C TYR A 119 -1.58 -10.18 5.87
N LEU A 120 -2.56 -9.29 5.82
CA LEU A 120 -3.95 -9.58 6.07
C LEU A 120 -4.72 -9.19 4.81
N ALA A 121 -5.46 -10.14 4.23
CA ALA A 121 -6.17 -9.90 2.98
C ALA A 121 -7.21 -8.77 3.12
N PRO A 122 -7.45 -8.00 2.04
CA PRO A 122 -8.64 -7.17 1.89
C PRO A 122 -9.91 -7.93 2.29
N GLY A 123 -10.76 -7.31 3.10
CA GLY A 123 -12.00 -7.92 3.59
C GLY A 123 -13.21 -6.97 3.67
N PRO A 124 -13.45 -6.08 2.69
CA PRO A 124 -14.71 -5.33 2.63
C PRO A 124 -15.88 -6.31 2.55
N LYS A 125 -16.97 -5.95 3.23
CA LYS A 125 -18.23 -6.70 3.13
C LYS A 125 -18.92 -6.42 1.79
N ASP A 126 -19.82 -7.30 1.39
CA ASP A 126 -20.55 -7.17 0.11
C ASP A 126 -21.41 -5.90 0.06
N GLU A 127 -21.88 -5.43 1.21
CA GLU A 127 -22.68 -4.21 1.37
C GLU A 127 -21.83 -2.94 1.52
N SER A 128 -20.51 -3.07 1.69
CA SER A 128 -19.62 -1.91 1.76
C SER A 128 -19.37 -1.34 0.36
N GLY A 129 -19.19 -0.02 0.29
CA GLY A 129 -18.60 0.59 -0.90
C GLY A 129 -17.17 0.07 -1.17
N PRO A 130 -16.61 0.30 -2.37
CA PRO A 130 -15.24 -0.12 -2.68
C PRO A 130 -14.20 0.53 -1.78
N HIS A 131 -13.34 -0.26 -1.16
CA HIS A 131 -12.22 0.21 -0.35
C HIS A 131 -10.98 0.44 -1.22
N ARG A 132 -10.23 1.50 -0.94
CA ARG A 132 -8.96 1.82 -1.61
C ARG A 132 -7.81 1.17 -0.86
N TYR A 133 -7.04 0.33 -1.52
CA TYR A 133 -5.86 -0.29 -0.93
C TYR A 133 -4.61 0.37 -1.49
N LEU A 134 -3.84 1.02 -0.63
CA LEU A 134 -2.59 1.71 -0.98
C LEU A 134 -1.40 0.81 -0.69
N PHE A 135 -0.64 0.48 -1.73
CA PHE A 135 0.66 -0.15 -1.66
C PHE A 135 1.71 0.94 -1.78
N LEU A 136 2.52 1.11 -0.74
CA LEU A 136 3.44 2.23 -0.60
C LEU A 136 4.85 1.69 -0.36
N LEU A 137 5.82 2.22 -1.08
CA LEU A 137 7.24 1.93 -0.87
C LEU A 137 7.95 3.21 -0.46
N PHE A 138 8.67 3.12 0.65
CA PHE A 138 9.42 4.21 1.23
C PHE A 138 10.91 3.88 1.28
N LYS A 139 11.74 4.85 0.92
CA LYS A 139 13.15 4.84 1.24
C LYS A 139 13.33 5.10 2.74
N GLU A 140 14.18 4.28 3.36
CA GLU A 140 14.55 4.43 4.77
C GLU A 140 15.77 5.36 4.90
N PRO A 141 15.87 6.14 6.00
CA PRO A 141 17.13 6.76 6.38
C PRO A 141 18.16 5.70 6.79
N GLU A 142 19.44 6.05 6.72
CA GLU A 142 20.52 5.16 7.12
C GLU A 142 20.34 4.66 8.56
N SER A 143 20.64 3.37 8.78
CA SER A 143 20.59 2.71 10.10
C SER A 143 19.21 2.66 10.77
N LEU A 144 18.11 2.85 10.02
CA LEU A 144 16.76 2.63 10.57
C LEU A 144 16.61 1.18 11.05
N LYS A 145 16.08 1.00 12.26
CA LYS A 145 15.71 -0.30 12.82
C LYS A 145 14.33 -0.21 13.42
N LEU A 146 13.37 -0.84 12.76
CA LEU A 146 12.00 -0.90 13.21
C LEU A 146 11.69 -2.28 13.81
N GLU A 147 10.89 -2.26 14.87
CA GLU A 147 10.36 -3.41 15.56
C GLU A 147 8.83 -3.44 15.46
N LYS A 148 8.23 -4.58 15.82
CA LYS A 148 6.77 -4.76 15.80
C LYS A 148 6.04 -3.77 16.70
N THR A 149 6.69 -3.32 17.78
CA THR A 149 6.17 -2.29 18.68
C THR A 149 6.11 -0.92 18.03
N ASP A 150 6.96 -0.62 17.04
CA ASP A 150 6.93 0.68 16.34
C ASP A 150 5.69 0.83 15.46
N VAL A 151 5.14 -0.28 14.97
CA VAL A 151 3.86 -0.31 14.24
C VAL A 151 2.66 -0.50 15.17
N GLY A 152 2.88 -0.55 16.50
CA GLY A 152 1.80 -0.65 17.49
C GLY A 152 1.41 -2.07 17.91
N GLY A 153 2.11 -3.11 17.44
CA GLY A 153 1.83 -4.50 17.81
C GLY A 153 1.39 -5.39 16.64
N GLU A 154 1.04 -6.63 16.96
CA GLU A 154 0.63 -7.65 15.98
C GLU A 154 -0.83 -8.07 16.08
N GLU A 155 -1.51 -7.67 17.15
CA GLU A 155 -2.89 -8.07 17.37
C GLU A 155 -3.81 -7.44 16.31
N PHE A 156 -4.91 -8.13 16.02
CA PHE A 156 -5.87 -7.66 15.02
C PHE A 156 -6.38 -6.23 15.33
N VAL A 157 -6.61 -5.94 16.62
CA VAL A 157 -7.08 -4.63 17.08
C VAL A 157 -6.03 -3.53 16.98
N ASP A 158 -4.74 -3.87 16.89
CA ASP A 158 -3.63 -2.90 16.78
C ASP A 158 -3.44 -2.41 15.35
N ARG A 159 -4.15 -3.02 14.38
CA ARG A 159 -4.09 -2.66 12.95
C ARG A 159 -4.96 -1.46 12.61
N ARG A 160 -6.03 -1.21 13.39
CA ARG A 160 -6.97 -0.11 13.15
C ARG A 160 -6.37 1.24 13.53
N SER A 161 -6.85 2.30 12.91
CA SER A 161 -6.49 3.69 13.23
C SER A 161 -4.97 3.91 13.25
N PHE A 162 -4.25 3.22 12.36
CA PHE A 162 -2.80 3.32 12.26
C PHE A 162 -2.40 4.74 11.84
N GLY A 163 -1.58 5.38 12.68
CA GLY A 163 -1.02 6.71 12.43
C GLY A 163 0.04 6.68 11.34
N ALA A 164 -0.35 6.36 10.11
CA ALA A 164 0.57 6.16 8.99
C ALA A 164 1.39 7.41 8.69
N LYS A 165 0.78 8.60 8.77
CA LYS A 165 1.46 9.88 8.57
C LYS A 165 2.49 10.11 9.66
N GLU A 166 2.07 9.96 10.91
CA GLU A 166 2.91 10.17 12.08
C GLU A 166 4.08 9.18 12.10
N PHE A 167 3.84 7.93 11.68
CA PHE A 167 4.86 6.91 11.51
C PHE A 167 5.90 7.30 10.45
N VAL A 168 5.44 7.70 9.25
CA VAL A 168 6.32 8.15 8.16
C VAL A 168 7.16 9.35 8.57
N GLU A 169 6.56 10.36 9.21
CA GLU A 169 7.25 11.56 9.67
C GLU A 169 8.26 11.24 10.79
N LYS A 170 7.85 10.47 11.81
CA LYS A 170 8.71 10.06 12.94
C LYS A 170 9.96 9.32 12.47
N HIS A 171 9.81 8.44 11.48
CA HIS A 171 10.90 7.60 10.98
C HIS A 171 11.58 8.15 9.73
N LYS A 172 11.22 9.38 9.31
CA LYS A 172 11.80 10.09 8.16
C LYS A 172 11.78 9.26 6.87
N LEU A 173 10.67 8.54 6.66
CA LEU A 173 10.47 7.71 5.49
C LEU A 173 10.14 8.58 4.27
N GLU A 174 10.82 8.35 3.15
CA GLU A 174 10.59 9.09 1.90
C GLU A 174 9.81 8.23 0.92
N LEU A 175 8.62 8.67 0.52
CA LEU A 175 7.77 7.93 -0.42
C LEU A 175 8.41 7.93 -1.82
N VAL A 176 8.71 6.74 -2.34
CA VAL A 176 9.39 6.55 -3.65
C VAL A 176 8.51 5.82 -4.67
N GLY A 177 7.55 5.02 -4.23
CA GLY A 177 6.68 4.24 -5.09
C GLY A 177 5.28 4.09 -4.51
N VAL A 178 4.28 4.12 -5.37
CA VAL A 178 2.86 3.91 -5.02
C VAL A 178 2.23 3.00 -6.06
N GLN A 179 1.43 2.07 -5.60
CA GLN A 179 0.44 1.37 -6.41
C GLN A 179 -0.87 1.29 -5.62
N TRP A 180 -2.02 1.17 -6.29
CA TRP A 180 -3.28 1.07 -5.58
C TRP A 180 -4.34 0.31 -6.36
N MET A 181 -5.33 -0.20 -5.63
CA MET A 181 -6.47 -0.93 -6.17
C MET A 181 -7.75 -0.61 -5.39
N LYS A 182 -8.90 -0.97 -5.95
CA LYS A 182 -10.19 -0.97 -5.25
C LYS A 182 -10.60 -2.39 -4.92
N GLY A 183 -10.74 -2.71 -3.64
CA GLY A 183 -11.26 -4.00 -3.19
C GLY A 183 -12.75 -3.92 -2.90
N VAL A 184 -13.50 -4.91 -3.36
CA VAL A 184 -14.93 -5.09 -3.07
C VAL A 184 -15.21 -6.52 -2.65
N GLY A 185 -16.27 -6.73 -1.86
CA GLY A 185 -16.76 -8.07 -1.53
C GLY A 185 -17.08 -8.87 -2.80
N ASP A 186 -17.04 -10.20 -2.71
CA ASP A 186 -17.30 -11.08 -3.86
C ASP A 186 -18.73 -10.89 -4.41
N GLY A 187 -19.70 -10.60 -3.54
CA GLY A 187 -21.10 -10.36 -3.88
C GLY A 187 -21.42 -8.90 -4.21
N TRP A 188 -20.47 -7.98 -4.07
CA TRP A 188 -20.70 -6.55 -4.33
C TRP A 188 -21.20 -6.32 -5.77
N LYS A 189 -22.22 -5.50 -5.90
CA LYS A 189 -22.78 -5.06 -7.18
C LYS A 189 -22.64 -3.56 -7.25
N GLU A 190 -22.20 -3.07 -8.39
CA GLU A 190 -22.25 -1.64 -8.66
C GLU A 190 -23.71 -1.20 -8.60
N GLU A 191 -24.03 -0.33 -7.66
CA GLU A 191 -25.32 0.34 -7.66
C GLU A 191 -25.38 1.14 -8.96
N LYS A 192 -26.27 0.73 -9.87
CA LYS A 192 -26.60 1.57 -11.02
C LYS A 192 -27.17 2.83 -10.45
N SER A 193 -26.42 3.93 -10.52
CA SER A 193 -26.97 5.26 -10.26
C SER A 193 -28.20 5.41 -11.16
N GLU A 194 -29.39 5.40 -10.57
CA GLU A 194 -30.61 5.73 -11.30
C GLU A 194 -30.44 7.14 -11.86
N LEU A 195 -30.41 7.23 -13.19
CA LEU A 195 -30.44 8.46 -13.98
C LEU A 195 -31.79 9.16 -13.83
#